data_AF-A0A1G3AJF1-F1
#
_entry.id   AF-A0A1G3AJF1-F1
#
_cell.length_a   1.000
_cell.length_b   1.000
_cell.length_c   1.000
_cell.angle_alpha   90.00
_cell.angle_beta   90.00
_cell.angle_gamma   90.00
#
_symmetry.space_group_name_H-M   'P 1'
#
loop_
_entity.id
_entity.type
_entity.pdbx_description
1 polymer ?
#
loop_
_entity_poly.entity_id
_entity_poly.type
_entity_poly.pdbx_seq_one_letter_code
_entity_poly.pdbx_strand_id
1 'polypeptide(L)'
;MHYLEEVKKWLGEITEVFLLLIALGIVAEILFVNPESAGSGIPFLGRIVPNLTALIADLGENGLVGLIALAVILYLFQRRRVFAQQHQQ
;
A
#
# COMPACT_ATOMS: atom_id res chain seq x y z
N MET A 1 -1.50 -11.13 27.27
CA MET A 1 -2.17 -10.49 26.12
C MET A 1 -1.59 -9.12 25.75
N HIS A 2 -0.96 -8.38 26.68
CA HIS A 2 -0.43 -7.04 26.42
C HIS A 2 0.61 -6.94 25.26
N TYR A 3 1.51 -7.92 25.13
CA TYR A 3 2.55 -7.89 24.09
C TYR A 3 2.01 -7.91 22.65
N LEU A 4 0.90 -8.62 22.39
CA LEU A 4 0.32 -8.67 21.04
C LEU A 4 -0.36 -7.36 20.67
N GLU A 5 -0.94 -6.67 21.65
CA GLU A 5 -1.56 -5.36 21.44
C GLU A 5 -0.49 -4.30 21.14
N GLU A 6 0.61 -4.32 21.88
CA GLU A 6 1.74 -3.42 21.65
C GLU A 6 2.39 -3.63 20.27
N VAL A 7 2.59 -4.90 19.88
CA VAL A 7 3.11 -5.23 18.53
C VAL A 7 2.15 -4.77 17.43
N LYS A 8 0.83 -4.97 17.60
CA LYS A 8 -0.17 -4.50 16.63
C LYS A 8 -0.17 -2.98 16.50
N LYS A 9 -0.03 -2.26 17.62
CA LYS A 9 0.07 -0.80 17.65
C LYS A 9 1.32 -0.32 16.91
N TRP A 10 2.49 -0.87 17.24
CA TRP A 10 3.76 -0.51 16.61
C TRP A 10 3.77 -0.79 15.11
N LEU A 11 3.24 -1.94 14.68
CA LEU A 11 3.08 -2.26 13.25
C LEU A 11 2.16 -1.26 12.55
N GLY A 12 1.09 -0.80 13.21
CA GLY A 12 0.19 0.22 12.70
C GLY A 12 0.91 1.55 12.47
N GLU A 13 1.62 2.04 13.48
CA GLU A 13 2.38 3.29 13.42
C GLU A 13 3.47 3.24 12.34
N ILE A 14 4.21 2.14 12.25
CA ILE A 14 5.22 1.96 11.21
C ILE A 14 4.61 1.92 9.82
N THR A 15 3.51 1.18 9.64
CA THR A 15 2.82 1.12 8.35
C THR A 15 2.37 2.52 7.92
N GLU A 16 1.87 3.34 8.84
CA GLU A 16 1.49 4.73 8.56
C GLU A 16 2.68 5.56 8.07
N VAL A 17 3.84 5.46 8.74
CA VAL A 17 5.08 6.12 8.29
C VAL A 17 5.48 5.66 6.88
N PHE A 18 5.47 4.36 6.61
CA PHE A 18 5.80 3.83 5.27
C PHE A 18 4.79 4.27 4.20
N LEU A 19 3.49 4.39 4.52
CA LEU A 19 2.48 4.92 3.60
C LEU A 19 2.75 6.39 3.25
N LEU A 20 3.16 7.20 4.22
CA LEU A 20 3.59 8.59 3.97
C LEU A 20 4.85 8.63 3.09
N LEU A 21 5.81 7.73 3.32
CA LEU A 21 7.01 7.62 2.48
C LEU A 21 6.68 7.18 1.05
N ILE A 22 5.72 6.27 0.86
CA ILE A 22 5.22 5.88 -0.47
C ILE A 22 4.60 7.09 -1.17
N ALA A 23 3.76 7.86 -0.47
CA ALA A 23 3.14 9.05 -1.06
C ALA A 23 4.19 10.09 -1.49
N LEU A 24 5.18 10.35 -0.63
CA LEU A 24 6.32 11.23 -0.97
C LEU A 24 7.13 10.67 -2.15
N GLY A 25 7.39 9.36 -2.16
CA GLY A 25 8.13 8.69 -3.21
C GLY A 25 7.43 8.74 -4.57
N ILE A 26 6.11 8.61 -4.60
CA ILE A 26 5.31 8.78 -5.84
C ILE A 26 5.47 10.21 -6.37
N VAL A 27 5.33 11.24 -5.51
CA VAL A 27 5.49 12.63 -5.92
C VAL A 27 6.91 12.89 -6.43
N ALA A 28 7.92 12.41 -5.70
CA ALA A 28 9.32 12.58 -6.10
C ALA A 28 9.64 11.86 -7.42
N GLU A 29 9.14 10.64 -7.62
CA GLU A 29 9.35 9.88 -8.85
C GLU A 29 8.69 10.58 -10.04
N ILE A 30 7.47 11.12 -9.87
CA ILE A 30 6.79 11.89 -10.94
C ILE A 30 7.54 13.20 -11.28
N LEU A 31 8.15 13.87 -10.30
CA LEU A 31 8.81 15.16 -10.52
C LEU A 31 10.23 15.03 -11.07
N PHE A 32 10.97 13.99 -10.66
CA PHE A 32 12.40 13.88 -10.93
C PHE A 32 12.79 12.70 -11.83
N VAL A 33 11.89 11.72 -12.06
CA VAL A 33 12.15 10.61 -12.99
C VAL A 33 11.50 10.92 -14.34
N ASN A 34 12.35 11.00 -15.36
CA ASN A 34 11.97 11.23 -16.76
C ASN A 34 12.43 10.06 -17.64
N PRO A 35 11.89 9.90 -18.86
CA PRO A 35 12.26 8.80 -19.76
C PRO A 35 13.76 8.74 -20.08
N GLU A 36 14.46 9.89 -20.11
CA GLU A 36 15.92 9.92 -20.28
C GLU A 36 16.73 9.47 -19.04
N SER A 37 16.11 9.37 -17.86
CA SER A 37 16.71 8.78 -16.64
C SER A 37 16.23 7.34 -16.37
N ALA A 38 15.65 6.67 -17.38
CA ALA A 38 15.11 5.32 -17.31
C ALA A 38 16.15 4.26 -16.94
N GLY A 39 16.41 4.10 -15.64
CA GLY A 39 17.27 3.04 -15.13
C GLY A 39 17.72 3.27 -13.70
N SER A 40 17.99 4.52 -13.31
CA SER A 40 18.24 4.86 -11.91
C SER A 40 16.96 5.44 -11.33
N GLY A 41 16.18 4.62 -10.63
CA GLY A 41 15.21 5.16 -9.69
C GLY A 41 15.89 6.13 -8.72
N ILE A 42 15.11 6.88 -7.95
CA ILE A 42 15.70 7.77 -6.94
C ILE A 42 16.57 6.89 -6.01
N PRO A 43 17.86 7.24 -5.80
CA PRO A 43 18.68 6.55 -4.81
C PRO A 43 17.87 6.40 -3.51
N PHE A 44 18.07 5.35 -2.71
CA PHE A 44 17.37 5.09 -1.44
C PHE A 44 15.82 4.90 -1.45
N LEU A 45 15.05 5.26 -2.50
CA LEU A 45 13.58 5.08 -2.55
C LEU A 45 13.10 3.95 -3.49
N GLY A 46 13.92 3.54 -4.47
CA GLY A 46 13.55 2.48 -5.42
C GLY A 46 12.59 2.94 -6.53
N ARG A 47 11.79 2.01 -7.08
CA ARG A 47 10.85 2.23 -8.20
C ARG A 47 9.42 2.02 -7.73
N ILE A 48 8.78 3.04 -7.17
CA ILE A 48 7.47 2.92 -6.53
C ILE A 48 6.37 2.94 -7.60
N VAL A 49 6.38 3.92 -8.49
CA VAL A 49 5.37 4.08 -9.54
C VAL A 49 5.35 2.86 -10.48
N PRO A 50 6.48 2.37 -11.04
CA PRO A 50 6.49 1.19 -11.90
C PRO A 50 5.98 -0.08 -11.21
N ASN A 51 6.29 -0.28 -9.93
CA ASN A 51 5.81 -1.44 -9.17
C ASN A 51 4.29 -1.39 -8.99
N LEU A 52 3.73 -0.22 -8.70
CA LEU A 52 2.29 -0.04 -8.58
C LEU A 52 1.58 -0.20 -9.92
N THR A 53 2.10 0.39 -10.99
CA THR A 53 1.47 0.28 -12.32
C THR A 53 1.56 -1.14 -12.87
N ALA A 54 2.65 -1.87 -12.61
CA ALA A 54 2.76 -3.28 -12.97
C ALA A 54 1.70 -4.13 -12.24
N LEU A 55 1.56 -3.94 -10.92
CA LEU A 55 0.54 -4.65 -10.15
C LEU A 55 -0.89 -4.33 -10.65
N ILE A 56 -1.18 -3.08 -11.00
CA ILE A 56 -2.47 -2.69 -11.57
C ILE A 56 -2.69 -3.32 -12.95
N ALA A 57 -1.65 -3.38 -13.79
CA ALA A 57 -1.71 -4.02 -15.09
C ALA A 57 -2.00 -5.52 -14.97
N ASP A 58 -1.31 -6.22 -14.06
CA ASP A 58 -1.52 -7.65 -13.79
C ASP A 58 -2.96 -7.94 -13.31
N LEU A 59 -3.50 -7.06 -12.45
CA LEU A 59 -4.89 -7.16 -12.01
C LEU A 59 -5.89 -6.91 -13.16
N GLY A 60 -5.56 -6.01 -14.09
CA GLY A 60 -6.36 -5.72 -15.28
C GLY A 60 -6.34 -6.84 -16.32
N GLU A 61 -5.18 -7.45 -16.56
CA GLU A 61 -5.02 -8.56 -17.51
C GLU A 61 -5.84 -9.79 -17.09
N ASN A 62 -5.92 -10.07 -15.78
CA ASN A 62 -6.69 -11.18 -15.23
C ASN A 62 -8.17 -10.87 -14.96
N GLY A 63 -8.65 -9.66 -15.29
CA GLY A 63 -10.05 -9.20 -15.25
C GLY A 63 -10.87 -9.67 -14.05
N LEU A 64 -11.55 -10.81 -14.20
CA LEU A 64 -12.39 -11.42 -13.15
C LEU A 64 -11.59 -11.78 -11.89
N VAL A 65 -10.41 -12.37 -12.03
CA VAL A 65 -9.59 -12.78 -10.88
C VAL A 65 -9.07 -11.55 -10.12
N GLY A 66 -8.69 -10.50 -10.84
CA GLY A 66 -8.29 -9.23 -10.25
C GLY A 66 -9.42 -8.58 -9.45
N LEU A 67 -10.65 -8.60 -9.97
CA LEU A 67 -11.82 -8.06 -9.28
C LEU A 67 -12.18 -8.86 -8.02
N ILE A 68 -12.08 -10.20 -8.06
CA ILE A 68 -12.27 -11.05 -6.89
C ILE A 68 -11.22 -10.74 -5.81
N ALA A 69 -9.94 -10.62 -6.20
CA ALA A 69 -8.87 -10.27 -5.27
C ALA A 69 -9.12 -8.90 -4.61
N LEU A 70 -9.52 -7.89 -5.39
CA LEU A 70 -9.88 -6.57 -4.87
C LEU A 70 -11.07 -6.64 -3.90
N ALA A 71 -12.13 -7.39 -4.25
CA ALA A 71 -13.31 -7.55 -3.39
C ALA A 71 -12.94 -8.18 -2.03
N VAL A 72 -12.07 -9.20 -2.03
CA VAL A 72 -11.58 -9.84 -0.80
C VAL A 72 -10.79 -8.84 0.05
N ILE A 73 -9.88 -8.07 -0.55
CA ILE A 73 -9.08 -7.05 0.15
C ILE A 73 -10.01 -6.01 0.80
N LEU A 74 -10.96 -5.45 0.04
CA LEU A 74 -11.91 -4.45 0.53
C LEU A 74 -12.79 -5.01 1.65
N TYR A 75 -13.26 -6.26 1.51
CA TYR A 75 -14.03 -6.95 2.53
C TYR A 75 -13.24 -7.08 3.85
N LEU A 76 -11.96 -7.48 3.80
CA LEU A 76 -11.12 -7.60 4.98
C LEU A 76 -10.90 -6.25 5.68
N PHE A 77 -10.67 -5.19 4.92
CA PHE A 77 -10.52 -3.83 5.47
C PHE A 77 -11.81 -3.32 6.11
N GLN A 78 -12.96 -3.50 5.46
CA GLN A 78 -14.25 -3.06 6.00
C GLN A 78 -14.60 -3.84 7.26
N ARG A 79 -14.39 -5.17 7.26
CA ARG A 79 -14.63 -6.03 8.42
C ARG A 79 -13.86 -5.55 9.65
N ARG A 80 -12.58 -5.17 9.51
CA ARG A 80 -11.78 -4.61 10.62
C ARG A 80 -12.44 -3.38 11.26
N ARG A 81 -13.00 -2.46 10.45
CA ARG A 81 -13.65 -1.24 10.94
C ARG A 81 -14.91 -1.54 11.75
N VAL A 82 -15.71 -2.52 11.31
CA VAL A 82 -16.95 -2.91 12.00
C VAL A 82 -16.66 -3.47 13.40
N PHE A 83 -15.66 -4.37 13.54
CA PHE A 83 -15.28 -4.90 14.85
C PHE A 83 -14.69 -3.85 15.80
N ALA A 84 -14.02 -2.82 15.27
CA ALA A 84 -13.50 -1.73 16.09
C ALA A 84 -14.61 -0.90 16.75
N GLN A 85 -15.79 -0.79 16.14
CA GLN A 85 -16.93 -0.01 16.66
C GLN A 85 -17.75 -0.78 17.71
N GLN A 86 -17.76 -2.12 17.68
CA GLN A 86 -18.55 -2.95 18.61
C GLN A 86 -18.00 -2.98 20.03
N HIS A 87 -16.72 -2.65 20.25
CA HIS A 87 -16.13 -2.57 21.59
C HIS A 87 -16.31 -1.21 22.27
N GLN A 88 -17.07 -0.29 21.67
CA GLN A 88 -17.42 1.02 22.25
C GLN A 88 -18.89 1.14 22.70
N GLN A 89 -19.63 0.03 22.75
CA GLN A 89 -20.98 -0.05 23.32
C GLN A 89 -21.01 -0.92 24.56
#